data_AF-A0A9E0ZTL7-F1
#
_entry.id   AF-A0A9E0ZTL7-F1
#
_cell.length_a   1.000
_cell.length_b   1.000
_cell.length_c   1.000
_cell.angle_alpha   90.00
_cell.angle_beta   90.00
_cell.angle_gamma   90.00
#
_symmetry.space_group_name_H-M   'P 1'
#
loop_
_entity.id
_entity.type
_entity.pdbx_description
1 polymer ?
#
loop_
_entity_poly.entity_id
_entity_poly.type
_entity_poly.pdbx_seq_one_letter_code
_entity_poly.pdbx_strand_id
1 'polypeptide(L)' 'SGTVKVCHLAFNLWNGFTKEGKENLFTPDELFCCGYAPYFMEGIKLRYPEYCRDLTPPKRKDMER' A
#
# COMPACT_ATOMS: atom_id res chain seq x y z
N SER A 1 7.14 -13.85 -7.69
CA SER A 1 5.75 -13.79 -8.19
C SER A 1 5.01 -12.68 -7.49
N GLY A 2 4.17 -11.91 -8.19
CA GLY A 2 3.41 -10.81 -7.58
C GLY A 2 2.35 -11.27 -6.58
N THR A 3 1.77 -12.46 -6.74
CA THR A 3 0.82 -13.04 -5.79
C THR A 3 1.45 -13.31 -4.40
N VAL A 4 2.74 -13.65 -4.36
CA VAL A 4 3.47 -13.80 -3.09
C VAL A 4 3.63 -12.46 -2.38
N LYS A 5 3.91 -11.37 -3.13
CA LYS A 5 4.01 -10.01 -2.58
C LYS A 5 2.67 -9.53 -2.02
N VAL A 6 1.55 -9.88 -2.69
CA VAL A 6 0.19 -9.63 -2.17
C VAL A 6 0.01 -10.29 -0.80
N CYS A 7 0.34 -11.59 -0.68
CA CYS A 7 0.21 -12.30 0.60
C CYS A 7 1.11 -11.71 1.68
N HIS A 8 2.37 -11.40 1.37
CA HIS A 8 3.30 -10.80 2.33
C HIS A 8 2.74 -9.47 2.88
N LEU A 9 2.27 -8.58 2.00
CA LEU A 9 1.70 -7.31 2.41
C LEU A 9 0.44 -7.49 3.27
N ALA A 10 -0.47 -8.41 2.90
CA ALA A 10 -1.69 -8.65 3.67
C ALA A 10 -1.40 -9.12 5.11
N PHE A 11 -0.49 -10.08 5.28
CA PHE A 11 -0.11 -10.53 6.63
C PHE A 11 0.63 -9.45 7.42
N ASN A 12 1.43 -8.63 6.74
CA ASN A 12 2.12 -7.51 7.37
C ASN A 12 1.14 -6.44 7.89
N LEU A 13 0.15 -6.03 7.07
CA LEU A 13 -0.82 -4.99 7.43
C LEU A 13 -1.77 -5.35 8.58
N TRP A 14 -2.13 -6.63 8.73
CA TRP A 14 -3.08 -7.05 9.78
C TRP A 14 -2.40 -7.49 11.06
N ASN A 15 -1.23 -8.13 10.97
CA ASN A 15 -0.61 -8.79 12.12
C ASN A 15 0.84 -8.35 12.36
N GLY A 16 1.36 -7.37 11.60
CA GLY A 16 2.77 -6.97 11.67
C GLY A 16 3.73 -8.09 11.26
N PHE A 17 3.23 -9.11 10.57
CA PHE A 17 4.00 -10.32 10.30
C PHE A 17 5.17 -10.02 9.34
N THR A 18 6.33 -10.53 9.72
CA THR A 18 7.52 -10.68 8.88
C THR A 18 8.08 -12.07 9.13
N LYS A 19 8.74 -12.64 8.11
CA LYS A 19 9.40 -13.92 8.26
C LYS A 19 10.81 -13.73 8.83
N GLU A 20 11.10 -14.39 9.94
CA GLU A 20 12.42 -14.37 10.57
C GLU A 20 13.51 -14.79 9.58
N GLY A 21 14.58 -13.98 9.49
CA GLY A 21 15.68 -14.15 8.54
C GLY A 21 15.34 -13.85 7.09
N LYS A 22 14.13 -13.33 6.81
CA LYS A 22 13.65 -12.88 5.49
C LYS A 22 12.83 -11.60 5.57
N GLU A 23 13.15 -10.73 6.53
CA GLU A 23 12.48 -9.46 6.77
C GLU A 23 12.58 -8.54 5.56
N ASN A 24 13.67 -8.65 4.79
CA ASN A 24 13.89 -7.91 3.55
C ASN A 24 12.75 -8.09 2.53
N LEU A 25 12.09 -9.25 2.50
CA LEU A 25 10.97 -9.55 1.60
C LEU A 25 9.66 -8.81 1.94
N PHE A 26 9.62 -8.14 3.09
CA PHE A 26 8.47 -7.37 3.58
C PHE A 26 8.73 -5.86 3.55
N THR A 27 9.90 -5.45 3.05
CA THR A 27 10.22 -4.03 2.89
C THR A 27 9.41 -3.42 1.74
N PRO A 28 9.15 -2.09 1.77
CA PRO A 28 8.48 -1.42 0.68
C PRO A 28 9.17 -1.62 -0.68
N ASP A 29 10.50 -1.62 -0.70
CA ASP A 29 11.30 -1.84 -1.91
C ASP A 29 10.95 -3.18 -2.57
N GLU A 30 10.92 -4.25 -1.76
CA GLU A 30 10.59 -5.58 -2.28
C GLU A 30 9.10 -5.77 -2.57
N LEU A 31 8.20 -5.19 -1.77
CA LEU A 31 6.77 -5.35 -1.98
C LEU A 31 6.29 -4.56 -3.21
N PHE A 32 6.70 -3.30 -3.36
CA PHE A 32 6.18 -2.39 -4.39
C PHE A 32 6.94 -2.46 -5.71
N CYS A 33 8.04 -3.21 -5.81
CA CYS A 33 8.70 -3.49 -7.08
C CYS A 33 7.95 -4.57 -7.90
N CYS A 34 6.68 -4.32 -8.23
CA CYS A 34 5.89 -5.12 -9.18
C CYS A 34 4.66 -4.35 -9.70
N GLY A 35 4.04 -4.86 -10.77
CA GLY A 35 2.84 -4.27 -11.37
C GLY A 35 1.60 -4.24 -10.47
N TYR A 36 1.62 -4.90 -9.30
CA TYR A 36 0.53 -4.85 -8.34
C TYR A 36 0.63 -3.66 -7.35
N ALA A 37 1.72 -2.91 -7.37
CA ALA A 37 1.95 -1.77 -6.48
C ALA A 37 0.77 -0.78 -6.38
N PRO A 38 0.05 -0.43 -7.47
CA PRO A 38 -1.12 0.44 -7.36
C PRO A 38 -2.22 -0.14 -6.46
N TYR A 39 -2.46 -1.45 -6.51
CA TYR A 39 -3.48 -2.11 -5.70
C TYR A 39 -3.06 -2.25 -4.24
N PHE A 40 -1.76 -2.35 -3.96
CA PHE A 40 -1.22 -2.34 -2.59
C PHE A 40 -1.52 -1.03 -1.87
N MET A 41 -1.41 0.10 -2.58
CA MET A 41 -1.77 1.41 -2.04
C MET A 41 -3.27 1.48 -1.68
N GLU A 42 -4.14 0.91 -2.51
CA GLU A 42 -5.57 0.83 -2.18
C GLU A 42 -5.83 -0.01 -0.91
N GLY A 43 -5.11 -1.13 -0.75
CA GLY A 43 -5.15 -1.92 0.48
C GLY A 43 -4.73 -1.14 1.73
N ILE A 44 -3.66 -0.34 1.63
CA ILE A 44 -3.20 0.54 2.71
C ILE A 44 -4.27 1.59 3.06
N LYS A 45 -4.87 2.25 2.05
CA LYS A 45 -5.95 3.23 2.26
C LYS A 45 -7.16 2.61 2.96
N LEU A 46 -7.53 1.39 2.61
CA LEU A 46 -8.61 0.66 3.26
C LEU A 46 -8.30 0.31 4.72
N ARG A 47 -7.04 -0.03 5.01
CA ARG A 47 -6.59 -0.39 6.36
C ARG A 47 -6.44 0.80 7.29
N TYR A 48 -6.03 1.95 6.74
CA TYR A 48 -5.69 3.18 7.47
C TYR A 48 -6.45 4.39 6.91
N PRO A 49 -7.79 4.34 6.85
CA PRO A 49 -8.59 5.38 6.19
C PRO A 49 -8.41 6.75 6.83
N GLU A 50 -8.18 6.82 8.14
CA GLU A 50 -7.95 8.05 8.90
C GLU A 50 -6.69 8.81 8.44
N TYR A 51 -5.68 8.12 7.91
CA TYR A 51 -4.44 8.73 7.44
C TYR A 51 -4.48 9.10 5.95
N CYS A 52 -5.54 8.73 5.23
CA CYS A 52 -5.63 8.91 3.78
C CYS A 52 -6.73 9.89 3.34
N ARG A 53 -7.63 10.31 4.24
CA ARG A 53 -8.78 11.17 3.93
C ARG A 53 -8.37 12.58 3.44
N ASP A 54 -7.34 13.16 4.02
CA ASP A 54 -6.93 14.55 3.72
C ASP A 54 -6.02 14.67 2.49
N LEU A 55 -5.65 13.54 1.87
CA LEU A 55 -4.84 13.53 0.64
C LEU A 55 -5.66 13.82 -0.62
N THR A 56 -6.98 14.00 -0.49
CA THR A 56 -7.82 14.41 -1.62
C THR A 56 -7.37 15.80 -2.05
N PRO A 57 -6.82 15.98 -3.26
CA PRO A 57 -6.45 17.30 -3.72
C PRO A 57 -7.69 18.19 -3.69
N PRO A 58 -7.59 19.45 -3.24
CA PRO A 58 -8.71 20.37 -3.34
C PRO A 58 -9.21 20.36 -4.79
N LYS A 59 -10.53 20.18 -4.99
CA LYS A 59 -11.13 20.29 -6.32
C LYS A 59 -10.71 21.66 -6.88
N ARG A 60 -9.89 21.67 -7.93
CA ARG A 60 -9.54 22.90 -8.65
C ARG A 60 -10.85 23.54 -9.09
N LYS A 61 -11.18 24.71 -8.55
CA LYS A 61 -12.32 25.54 -8.99
C LYS A 61 -11.99 26.37 -10.23
N ASP A 62 -10.82 26.17 -10.83
CA ASP A 62 -10.22 27.12 -11.78
C ASP A 62 -10.59 26.83 -13.25
N MET A 63 -11.65 26.07 -13.52
CA MET A 63 -12.16 25.84 -14.88
C MET A 63 -13.62 26.31 -15.07
N GLU A 64 -14.11 27.16 -14.16
CA GLU A 64 -15.32 27.99 -14.37
C GLU A 64 -14.88 29.44 -14.60
N ARG A 65 -14.29 29.74 -15.76
CA ARG A 65 -14.20 31.10 -16.29
C ARG A 65 -14.28 31.10 -17.80
#